data_AF-A0A1I4E4Z0-F1
#
_entry.id   AF-A0A1I4E4Z0-F1
#
_cell.length_a   1.000
_cell.length_b   1.000
_cell.length_c   1.000
_cell.angle_alpha   90.00
_cell.angle_beta   90.00
_cell.angle_gamma   90.00
#
_symmetry.space_group_name_H-M   'P 1'
#
loop_
_entity.id
_entity.type
_entity.pdbx_description
1 polymer ?
#
loop_
_entity_poly.entity_id
_entity_poly.type
_entity_poly.pdbx_seq_one_letter_code
_entity_poly.pdbx_strand_id
1 'polypeptide(L)'
;MPKLVAILNVIAWSGFWAFGFLALTADPANGRQMTIAAVLAALGAAAGIWAYFHLVRTSERTGYAKSRNRADRSHLEKEYNEETA
;
A
#
# COMPACT_ATOMS: atom_id res chain seq x y z
N MET A 1 11.38 -11.98 2.82
CA MET A 1 10.81 -12.64 4.02
C MET A 1 9.49 -11.98 4.38
N PRO A 2 8.37 -12.71 4.47
CA PRO A 2 7.04 -12.13 4.71
C PRO A 2 6.96 -11.30 6.01
N LYS A 3 7.72 -11.69 7.04
CA LYS A 3 7.80 -10.99 8.33
C LYS A 3 8.26 -9.53 8.20
N LEU A 4 9.19 -9.23 7.28
CA LEU A 4 9.68 -7.86 7.07
C LEU A 4 8.61 -6.93 6.52
N VAL A 5 7.72 -7.44 5.68
CA VAL A 5 6.65 -6.63 5.08
C VAL A 5 5.57 -6.32 6.12
N ALA A 6 5.28 -7.25 7.03
CA ALA A 6 4.39 -7.01 8.16
C ALA A 6 4.96 -5.93 9.10
N ILE A 7 6.25 -5.99 9.43
CA ILE A 7 6.92 -4.98 10.26
C ILE A 7 6.90 -3.61 9.58
N LEU A 8 7.19 -3.55 8.27
CA LEU A 8 7.12 -2.30 7.50
C LEU A 8 5.71 -1.69 7.50
N ASN A 9 4.67 -2.51 7.38
CA ASN A 9 3.28 -2.03 7.41
C ASN A 9 2.94 -1.41 8.77
N VAL A 10 3.32 -2.06 9.88
CA VAL A 10 3.10 -1.53 11.24
C VAL A 10 3.87 -0.24 11.47
N ILE A 11 5.14 -0.17 11.08
CA ILE A 11 5.96 1.04 11.22
C ILE A 11 5.37 2.19 10.40
N ALA A 12 4.93 1.94 9.17
CA ALA A 12 4.34 2.96 8.32
C ALA A 12 3.00 3.48 8.89
N TRP A 13 2.15 2.60 9.43
CA TRP A 13 0.89 2.99 10.03
C TRP A 13 1.09 3.77 11.34
N SER A 14 2.04 3.36 12.17
CA SER A 14 2.44 4.08 13.38
C SER A 14 3.02 5.45 13.06
N GLY A 15 3.87 5.56 12.02
CA GLY A 15 4.44 6.82 11.58
C GLY A 15 3.37 7.78 11.05
N PHE A 16 2.42 7.29 10.25
CA PHE A 16 1.28 8.08 9.78
C PHE A 16 0.46 8.64 10.95
N TRP A 17 0.12 7.82 11.95
CA TRP A 17 -0.65 8.28 13.11
C TRP A 17 0.11 9.26 13.99
N ALA A 18 1.42 9.03 14.23
CA ALA A 18 2.24 9.92 15.03
C ALA A 18 2.37 11.32 14.41
N PHE A 19 2.68 11.40 13.11
CA PHE A 19 2.84 12.69 12.42
C PHE A 19 1.50 13.32 12.03
N GLY A 20 0.48 12.51 11.74
CA GLY A 20 -0.89 12.98 11.52
C GLY A 20 -1.48 13.62 12.77
N PHE A 21 -1.28 13.04 13.95
CA PHE A 21 -1.71 13.65 15.22
C PHE A 21 -0.95 14.96 15.49
N LEU A 22 0.35 15.01 15.21
CA LEU A 22 1.14 16.23 15.33
C LEU A 22 0.64 17.34 14.39
N ALA A 23 0.19 16.98 13.18
CA ALA A 23 -0.36 17.93 12.22
C ALA A 23 -1.74 18.45 12.66
N LEU A 24 -2.58 17.59 13.25
CA LEU A 24 -3.93 17.94 13.73
C LEU A 24 -3.91 18.76 15.02
N THR A 25 -2.89 18.57 15.87
CA THR A 25 -2.76 19.28 17.16
C THR A 25 -1.75 20.42 17.12
N ALA A 26 -1.11 20.68 15.99
CA ALA A 26 -0.22 21.82 15.81
C ALA A 26 -0.97 23.15 15.97
N ASP A 27 -0.40 24.04 16.77
CA ASP A 27 -0.91 25.40 16.95
C ASP A 27 -0.85 26.18 15.61
N PRO A 28 -1.97 26.74 15.12
CA PRO A 28 -2.02 27.52 13.87
C PRO A 28 -1.09 28.74 13.87
N ALA A 29 -0.63 29.22 15.04
CA ALA A 29 0.36 30.29 15.13
C ALA A 29 1.74 29.89 14.55
N ASN A 30 2.04 28.58 14.46
CA ASN A 30 3.29 28.03 13.93
C ASN A 30 3.07 27.29 12.60
N GLY A 31 2.57 28.01 11.58
CA GLY A 31 2.22 27.44 10.27
C GLY A 31 3.32 26.58 9.61
N ARG A 32 4.60 26.90 9.81
CA ARG A 32 5.73 26.09 9.31
C ARG A 32 5.80 24.70 9.94
N GLN A 33 5.47 24.56 11.23
CA GLN A 33 5.45 23.28 11.93
C GLN A 33 4.28 22.42 11.44
N MET A 34 3.13 23.04 11.16
CA MET A 34 1.98 22.39 10.52
C MET A 34 2.33 21.86 9.13
N THR A 35 3.04 22.65 8.30
CA THR A 35 3.45 22.19 6.95
C THR A 35 4.41 21.00 7.01
N ILE A 36 5.41 21.05 7.90
CA ILE A 36 6.37 19.94 8.06
C ILE A 36 5.65 18.68 8.57
N ALA A 37 4.75 18.82 9.55
CA ALA A 37 3.95 17.71 10.06
C ALA A 37 3.03 17.12 8.96
N ALA A 38 2.40 17.97 8.14
CA ALA A 38 1.56 17.53 7.03
C ALA A 38 2.36 16.79 5.94
N VAL A 39 3.57 17.25 5.60
CA VAL A 39 4.45 16.55 4.66
C VAL A 39 4.91 15.22 5.21
N LEU A 40 5.29 15.15 6.49
CA LEU A 40 5.65 13.88 7.13
C LEU A 40 4.45 12.93 7.20
N ALA A 41 3.25 13.43 7.47
CA ALA A 41 2.02 12.64 7.44
C ALA A 41 1.73 12.11 6.03
N ALA A 42 1.88 12.95 4.99
CA ALA A 42 1.70 12.53 3.59
C ALA A 42 2.73 11.47 3.18
N LEU A 43 3.99 11.62 3.58
CA LEU A 43 5.03 10.61 3.34
C LEU A 43 4.76 9.31 4.10
N GLY A 44 4.27 9.39 5.35
CA GLY A 44 3.83 8.23 6.13
C GLY A 44 2.66 7.49 5.48
N ALA A 45 1.67 8.24 4.97
CA ALA A 45 0.53 7.68 4.23
C ALA A 45 0.98 7.01 2.92
N ALA A 46 1.83 7.66 2.14
CA ALA A 46 2.36 7.12 0.89
C ALA A 46 3.18 5.83 1.13
N ALA A 47 4.06 5.83 2.14
CA ALA A 47 4.81 4.66 2.54
C ALA A 47 3.91 3.54 3.07
N GLY A 48 2.85 3.87 3.80
CA GLY A 48 1.85 2.92 4.31
C GLY A 48 1.07 2.24 3.20
N ILE A 49 0.59 3.01 2.22
CA ILE A 49 -0.12 2.48 1.04
C ILE A 49 0.81 1.60 0.21
N TRP A 50 2.06 2.03 -0.01
CA TRP A 50 3.05 1.24 -0.74
C TRP A 50 3.37 -0.07 -0.01
N ALA A 51 3.59 -0.03 1.30
CA ALA A 51 3.83 -1.21 2.13
C ALA A 51 2.62 -2.17 2.13
N TYR A 52 1.39 -1.64 2.15
CA TYR A 52 0.17 -2.44 2.06
C TYR A 52 0.05 -3.17 0.71
N PHE A 53 0.24 -2.48 -0.42
CA PHE A 53 0.24 -3.15 -1.72
C PHE A 53 1.38 -4.17 -1.85
N HIS A 54 2.54 -3.86 -1.29
CA HIS A 54 3.66 -4.79 -1.25
C HIS A 54 3.35 -6.03 -0.39
N LEU A 55 2.64 -5.87 0.74
CA LEU A 55 2.19 -6.96 1.60
C LEU A 55 1.24 -7.89 0.85
N VAL A 56 0.19 -7.33 0.23
CA VAL A 56 -0.80 -8.09 -0.56
C VAL A 56 -0.13 -8.88 -1.67
N ARG A 57 0.83 -8.28 -2.37
CA ARG A 57 1.55 -8.95 -3.46
C ARG A 57 2.50 -10.04 -2.95
N THR A 58 3.07 -9.85 -1.76
CA THR A 58 3.95 -10.84 -1.14
C THR A 58 3.15 -12.04 -0.61
N SER A 59 1.96 -11.81 -0.02
CA SER A 59 1.09 -12.88 0.48
C SER A 59 0.49 -13.75 -0.62
N GLU A 60 0.20 -13.18 -1.79
CA GLU A 60 -0.14 -13.94 -3.01
C GLU A 60 1.02 -14.85 -3.45
N ARG A 61 2.26 -14.34 -3.42
CA ARG A 61 3.45 -15.09 -3.88
C ARG A 61 3.87 -16.21 -2.93
N THR A 62 3.55 -16.09 -1.64
CA THR A 62 3.89 -17.11 -0.62
C THR A 62 2.80 -18.17 -0.45
N GLY A 63 1.70 -18.12 -1.20
CA GLY A 63 0.62 -19.11 -1.15
C GLY A 63 -0.21 -19.10 0.15
N TYR A 64 -0.01 -18.10 1.01
CA TYR A 64 -0.69 -17.99 2.31
C TYR A 64 -2.08 -17.35 2.21
N ALA A 65 -2.36 -16.65 1.10
CA ALA A 65 -3.66 -16.09 0.77
C ALA A 65 -4.13 -16.59 -0.60
N LYS A 66 -5.43 -16.88 -0.73
CA LYS A 66 -6.06 -17.27 -2.00
C LYS A 66 -5.82 -16.15 -3.02
N SER A 67 -5.11 -16.47 -4.11
CA SER A 67 -4.90 -15.57 -5.24
C SER A 67 -6.23 -14.92 -5.64
N ARG A 68 -6.23 -13.59 -5.83
CA ARG A 68 -7.41 -12.84 -6.29
C ARG A 68 -7.99 -13.56 -7.50
N ASN A 69 -9.32 -13.78 -7.48
CA ASN A 69 -10.04 -14.44 -8.58
C ASN A 69 -9.84 -13.63 -9.87
N ARG A 70 -8.81 -13.98 -10.66
CA ARG A 70 -8.60 -13.46 -12.00
C ARG A 70 -9.54 -14.26 -12.89
N ALA A 71 -10.35 -13.57 -13.68
CA ALA A 71 -11.15 -14.21 -14.71
C ALA A 71 -10.23 -15.06 -15.59
N ASP A 72 -10.62 -16.30 -15.81
CA ASP A 72 -9.87 -17.24 -16.63
C ASP A 72 -9.79 -16.68 -18.07
N ARG A 73 -8.57 -16.36 -18.51
CA ARG A 73 -8.30 -15.77 -19.84
C ARG A 73 -8.14 -16.83 -20.92
N SER A 74 -8.32 -18.12 -20.61
CA SER A 74 -8.23 -19.23 -21.56
C SER A 74 -9.19 -19.09 -22.76
N HIS A 75 -10.29 -18.36 -22.60
CA HIS A 75 -11.25 -18.09 -23.69
C HIS A 75 -10.66 -17.16 -24.78
N LEU A 76 -9.76 -16.24 -24.42
CA LEU A 76 -9.12 -15.34 -25.38
C LEU A 76 -8.08 -16.05 -26.25
N GLU A 77 -7.44 -17.10 -25.72
CA GLU A 77 -6.48 -17.91 -26.48
C GLU A 77 -7.20 -18.79 -27.52
N LYS A 78 -8.41 -19.26 -27.22
CA LYS A 78 -9.24 -20.03 -28.15
C LYS A 78 -9.74 -19.16 -29.31
N GLU A 79 -10.25 -17.97 -28.99
CA GLU A 79 -10.77 -17.03 -29.99
C GLU A 79 -9.68 -16.57 -30.97
N TYR A 80 -8.47 -16.27 -30.48
CA TYR A 80 -7.33 -15.93 -31.34
C TYR A 80 -6.93 -17.07 -32.28
N ASN A 81 -6.91 -18.31 -31.79
CA ASN A 81 -6.46 -19.49 -32.55
C ASN A 81 -7.53 -19.98 -33.55
N GLU A 82 -8.81 -19.65 -33.32
CA GLU A 82 -9.91 -19.86 -34.26
C GLU A 82 -9.96 -18.77 -35.34
N GLU A 83 -9.60 -17.52 -35.02
CA GLU A 83 -9.56 -16.41 -35.98
C GLU A 83 -8.34 -16.47 -36.93
N THR A 84 -7.28 -17.19 -36.55
CA THR A 84 -6.05 -17.36 -37.37
C THR A 84 -5.96 -18.70 -38.13
N ALA A 85 -6.97 -19.57 -38.03
CA ALA A 85 -7.05 -20.85 -38.74
C ALA A 85 -7.93 -20.76 -40.00
#